data_AF-A0A954D5Y2-F1
#
_entry.id   AF-A0A954D5Y2-F1
#
_cell.length_a   1.000
_cell.length_b   1.000
_cell.length_c   1.000
_cell.angle_alpha   90.00
_cell.angle_beta   90.00
_cell.angle_gamma   90.00
#
_symmetry.space_group_name_H-M   'P 1'
#
loop_
_entity.id
_entity.type
_entity.pdbx_description
1 polymer ?
#
loop_
_entity_poly.entity_id
_entity_poly.type
_entity_poly.pdbx_seq_one_letter_code
_entity_poly.pdbx_strand_id
1 'polypeptide(L)'
;QASLEHVTLGSRVTLTDLGNSERLAYSLLGPWDGGPEDGVLSYMSPLGRAVLDKKPGEEFEVTLPTGQAKYRVESIDRHRTGTSARDNEPTGSPSPSREGAEASR
;
A
#
# COMPACT_ATOMS: atom_id res chain seq x y z
N GLN A 1 -8.64 9.36 3.33
CA GLN A 1 -7.58 8.64 2.60
C GLN A 1 -6.27 8.90 3.35
N ALA A 2 -5.47 7.87 3.61
CA ALA A 2 -4.14 8.07 4.18
C ALA A 2 -3.16 8.05 3.01
N SER A 3 -2.81 9.23 2.50
CA SER A 3 -1.76 9.40 1.50
C SER A 3 -0.44 9.01 2.14
N LEU A 4 0.23 8.01 1.57
CA LEU A 4 1.61 7.70 1.93
C LEU A 4 2.50 8.84 1.40
N GLU A 5 3.36 9.35 2.27
CA GLU A 5 4.26 10.47 1.92
C GLU A 5 5.37 10.02 0.96
N HIS A 6 5.78 8.76 1.07
CA HIS A 6 6.84 8.14 0.28
C HIS A 6 6.45 6.70 -0.07
N VAL A 7 7.03 6.15 -1.14
CA VAL A 7 6.80 4.76 -1.54
C VAL A 7 7.50 3.80 -0.57
N THR A 8 6.71 2.96 0.09
CA THR A 8 7.18 1.93 1.03
C THR A 8 6.79 0.53 0.55
N LEU A 9 7.50 -0.51 1.04
CA LEU A 9 7.14 -1.91 0.80
C LEU A 9 5.68 -2.19 1.23
N GLY A 10 4.94 -2.94 0.40
CA GLY A 10 3.52 -3.22 0.61
C GLY A 10 2.57 -2.11 0.15
N SER A 11 3.07 -1.12 -0.60
CA SER A 11 2.25 -0.01 -1.11
C SER A 11 2.04 -0.14 -2.61
N ARG A 12 0.89 0.34 -3.10
CA ARG A 12 0.58 0.38 -4.53
C ARG A 12 0.97 1.74 -5.09
N VAL A 13 1.83 1.76 -6.09
CA VAL A 13 2.30 2.96 -6.76
C VAL A 13 1.81 2.99 -8.20
N THR A 14 1.20 4.11 -8.60
CA THR A 14 0.83 4.36 -9.98
C THR A 14 1.91 5.23 -10.62
N LEU A 15 2.52 4.69 -11.67
CA LEU A 15 3.53 5.36 -12.47
C LEU A 15 2.93 5.76 -13.82
N THR A 16 3.39 6.87 -14.38
CA THR A 16 3.10 7.26 -15.77
C THR A 16 4.39 7.27 -16.56
N ASP A 17 4.45 6.52 -17.65
CA ASP A 17 5.54 6.55 -18.60
C ASP A 17 5.50 7.87 -19.38
N LEU A 18 6.56 8.68 -19.32
CA LEU A 18 6.63 9.96 -20.03
C LEU A 18 7.00 9.80 -21.51
N GLY A 19 7.45 8.62 -21.94
CA GLY A 19 7.76 8.31 -23.33
C GLY A 19 6.49 8.05 -24.15
N ASN A 20 5.51 7.35 -23.58
CA ASN A 20 4.28 6.96 -24.26
C ASN A 20 2.99 7.48 -23.59
N SER A 21 3.09 8.22 -22.48
CA SER A 21 1.94 8.66 -21.67
C SER A 21 1.05 7.53 -21.17
N GLU A 22 1.65 6.35 -20.93
CA GLU A 22 0.92 5.17 -20.44
C GLU A 22 0.97 5.09 -18.92
N ARG A 23 -0.17 4.76 -18.28
CA ARG A 23 -0.26 4.60 -16.83
C ARG A 23 -0.09 3.15 -16.43
N LEU A 24 0.87 2.90 -15.56
CA LEU A 24 1.27 1.58 -15.09
C LEU A 24 1.15 1.55 -13.56
N ALA A 25 0.27 0.69 -13.03
CA ALA A 25 0.10 0.55 -11.60
C ALA A 25 0.79 -0.71 -11.09
N TYR A 26 1.72 -0.55 -10.16
CA TYR A 26 2.49 -1.65 -9.57
C TYR A 26 2.40 -1.66 -8.04
N SER A 27 2.48 -2.85 -7.45
CA SER A 27 2.60 -3.03 -6.01
C SER A 27 4.06 -3.27 -5.65
N LEU A 28 4.65 -2.40 -4.81
CA LEU A 28 6.06 -2.56 -4.41
C LEU A 28 6.16 -3.66 -3.35
N LEU A 29 6.62 -4.85 -3.74
CA LEU A 29 6.72 -6.02 -2.87
C LEU A 29 8.12 -6.65 -2.94
N GLY A 30 8.30 -7.74 -2.18
CA GLY A 30 9.55 -8.49 -2.17
C GLY A 30 9.78 -9.29 -3.47
N PRO A 31 11.05 -9.64 -3.79
CA PRO A 31 11.39 -10.46 -4.95
C PRO A 31 10.79 -11.87 -4.93
N TRP A 32 10.27 -12.29 -3.78
CA TRP A 32 9.63 -13.59 -3.57
C TRP A 32 8.10 -13.52 -3.67
N ASP A 33 7.53 -12.32 -3.77
CA ASP A 33 6.08 -12.07 -3.65
C ASP A 33 5.38 -11.99 -5.02
N GLY A 34 6.13 -11.77 -6.11
CA GLY A 34 5.58 -11.77 -7.46
C GLY A 34 6.48 -11.09 -8.51
N GLY A 35 6.05 -11.15 -9.77
CA GLY A 35 6.71 -10.52 -10.92
C GLY A 35 5.90 -9.35 -11.51
N PRO A 36 6.51 -8.54 -12.40
CA PRO A 36 5.86 -7.38 -13.03
C PRO A 36 4.64 -7.77 -13.88
N GLU A 37 4.58 -9.01 -14.33
CA GLU A 37 3.47 -9.63 -15.05
C GLU A 37 2.21 -9.84 -14.19
N ASP A 38 2.35 -9.93 -12.87
CA ASP A 38 1.24 -9.92 -11.90
C ASP A 38 0.95 -8.50 -11.36
N GLY A 39 1.65 -7.48 -11.88
CA GLY A 39 1.59 -6.12 -11.34
C GLY A 39 2.39 -5.96 -10.05
N VAL A 40 3.31 -6.88 -9.75
CA VAL A 40 4.21 -6.80 -8.59
C VAL A 40 5.58 -6.26 -9.02
N LEU A 41 6.00 -5.15 -8.42
CA LEU A 41 7.30 -4.56 -8.63
C LEU A 41 8.23 -4.90 -7.47
N SER A 42 9.29 -5.64 -7.77
CA SER A 42 10.32 -5.97 -6.79
C SER A 42 11.18 -4.76 -6.45
N TYR A 43 11.37 -4.47 -5.16
CA TYR A 43 12.30 -3.42 -4.73
C TYR A 43 13.76 -3.69 -5.11
N MET A 44 14.12 -4.93 -5.51
CA MET A 44 15.45 -5.27 -6.02
C MET A 44 15.65 -4.87 -7.49
N SER A 45 14.57 -4.62 -8.24
CA SER A 45 14.65 -4.18 -9.63
C SER A 45 15.13 -2.73 -9.72
N PRO A 46 15.80 -2.32 -10.81
CA PRO A 46 16.26 -0.94 -11.01
C PRO A 46 15.12 0.08 -10.89
N LEU A 47 13.93 -0.27 -11.41
CA LEU A 47 12.73 0.57 -11.31
C LEU A 47 12.17 0.63 -9.88
N GLY A 48 12.18 -0.50 -9.16
CA GLY A 48 11.78 -0.59 -7.75
C GLY A 48 12.69 0.22 -6.82
N ARG A 49 14.01 0.20 -7.05
CA ARG A 49 14.97 1.03 -6.30
C ARG A 49 14.84 2.51 -6.63
N ALA A 50 14.57 2.85 -7.89
CA ALA A 50 14.42 4.24 -8.32
C ALA A 50 13.16 4.89 -7.75
N VAL A 51 12.08 4.11 -7.59
CA VAL A 51 10.81 4.56 -7.01
C VAL A 51 10.76 4.46 -5.48
N LEU A 52 11.60 3.61 -4.86
CA LEU A 52 11.71 3.50 -3.41
C LEU A 52 12.04 4.88 -2.81
N ASP A 53 11.35 5.25 -1.73
CA ASP A 53 11.50 6.55 -1.05
C ASP A 53 11.06 7.78 -1.89
N LYS A 54 10.50 7.59 -3.09
CA LYS A 54 9.96 8.68 -3.91
C LYS A 54 8.61 9.17 -3.41
N LYS A 55 8.33 10.44 -3.64
CA LYS A 55 7.08 11.11 -3.28
C LYS A 55 6.05 11.06 -4.41
N PRO A 56 4.74 11.11 -4.09
CA PRO A 56 3.72 11.25 -5.12
C PRO A 56 3.87 12.60 -5.83
N GLY A 57 3.82 12.57 -7.17
CA GLY A 57 4.07 13.74 -8.02
C GLY A 57 5.53 13.92 -8.45
N GLU A 58 6.46 13.09 -7.97
CA GLU A 58 7.88 13.19 -8.33
C GLU A 58 8.18 12.43 -9.64
N GLU A 59 9.05 13.02 -10.47
CA GLU A 59 9.51 12.43 -11.73
C GLU A 59 10.92 11.85 -11.54
N PHE A 60 11.16 10.66 -12.07
CA PHE A 60 12.46 10.00 -11.98
C PHE A 60 12.82 9.29 -13.28
N GLU A 61 14.12 9.21 -13.54
CA GLU A 61 14.68 8.45 -14.66
C GLU A 61 15.22 7.11 -14.13
N VAL A 62 14.91 6.04 -14.83
CA VAL A 62 15.43 4.70 -14.55
C VAL A 62 16.25 4.21 -15.73
N THR A 63 17.44 3.71 -15.43
CA THR A 63 18.29 3.03 -16.40
C THR A 63 17.97 1.54 -16.38
N LEU A 64 17.22 1.08 -17.38
CA LEU A 64 16.99 -0.32 -17.64
C LEU A 64 18.10 -0.86 -18.55
N PRO A 65 18.41 -2.17 -18.52
CA PRO A 65 19.38 -2.76 -19.45
C PRO A 65 18.96 -2.59 -20.92
N THR A 66 17.68 -2.35 -21.19
CA THR A 66 17.13 -2.07 -22.52
C THR A 66 17.19 -0.60 -22.93
N GLY A 67 17.51 0.33 -22.02
CA GLY A 67 17.56 1.77 -22.27
C GLY A 67 17.16 2.62 -21.05
N GLN A 68 17.27 3.94 -21.18
CA GLN A 68 16.78 4.86 -20.16
C GLN A 68 15.30 5.18 -20.40
N ALA A 69 14.49 5.09 -19.36
CA ALA A 69 13.07 5.43 -19.39
C ALA A 69 12.73 6.40 -18.26
N LYS A 70 11.76 7.29 -18.49
CA LYS A 70 11.33 8.29 -17.52
C LYS A 70 9.92 7.99 -17.05
N TYR A 71 9.76 7.93 -15.73
CA TYR A 71 8.50 7.66 -15.08
C TYR A 71 8.15 8.78 -14.11
N ARG A 72 6.86 9.05 -13.97
CA ARG A 72 6.32 9.95 -12.97
C ARG A 72 5.46 9.19 -11.97
N VAL A 73 5.67 9.43 -10.68
CA VAL A 73 4.76 8.94 -9.64
C VAL A 73 3.46 9.73 -9.72
N GLU A 74 2.39 9.11 -10.19
CA GLU A 74 1.07 9.75 -10.25
C GLU A 74 0.39 9.74 -8.88
N SER A 75 0.42 8.60 -8.19
CA SER A 75 -0.21 8.44 -6.87
C SER A 75 0.34 7.23 -6.12
N ILE A 76 0.27 7.27 -4.79
CA ILE A 76 0.63 6.15 -3.91
C ILE A 76 -0.59 5.82 -3.06
N ASP A 77 -1.00 4.57 -3.08
CA ASP A 77 -2.12 4.03 -2.32
C ASP A 77 -1.64 2.99 -1.30
N ARG A 78 -2.21 3.08 -0.09
CA ARG A 78 -1.94 2.11 0.95
C ARG A 78 -2.80 0.88 0.71
N HIS A 79 -2.17 -0.29 0.57
CA HIS A 79 -2.88 -1.56 0.47
C HIS A 79 -3.66 -1.82 1.78
N ARG A 80 -4.89 -1.31 1.87
CA ARG A 80 -5.75 -1.48 3.04
C ARG A 80 -6.52 -2.78 2.89
N THR A 81 -5.97 -3.85 3.45
CA THR A 81 -6.83 -4.99 3.80
C THR A 81 -7.79 -4.49 4.88
N GLY A 82 -9.09 -4.59 4.61
CA GLY A 82 -10.11 -4.04 5.49
C GLY A 82 -10.18 -4.81 6.80
N THR A 83 -9.76 -4.20 7.90
CA THR A 83 -10.52 -4.22 9.16
C THR A 83 -10.38 -2.84 9.77
N SER A 84 -11.37 -2.01 9.45
CA SER A 84 -11.61 -0.73 10.07
C SER A 84 -13.06 -0.73 10.56
N ALA A 85 -13.40 -1.70 11.41
CA ALA A 85 -14.29 -1.41 12.52
C ALA A 85 -13.49 -0.43 13.40
N ARG A 86 -13.84 0.84 13.60
CA ARG A 86 -15.15 1.36 14.01
C ARG A 86 -15.80 0.46 15.06
N ASP A 87 -15.04 0.10 16.08
CA ASP A 87 -15.59 0.07 17.44
C ASP A 87 -14.48 0.54 18.37
N ASN A 88 -14.47 1.85 18.58
CA ASN A 88 -13.80 2.43 19.73
C ASN A 88 -14.71 2.07 20.91
N GLU A 89 -14.49 0.91 21.52
CA GLU A 89 -15.22 0.50 22.71
C GLU A 89 -14.73 1.40 23.85
N PRO A 90 -15.52 2.38 24.35
CA PRO A 90 -15.17 3.00 25.62
C PRO A 90 -15.23 1.90 26.67
N THR A 91 -14.13 1.71 27.39
CA THR A 91 -14.07 0.89 28.61
C THR A 91 -15.03 1.49 29.63
N GLY A 92 -16.31 1.19 29.49
CA GLY A 92 -17.38 1.49 30.41
C GLY A 92 -17.78 0.18 31.03
N SER A 93 -17.06 -0.22 32.07
CA SER A 93 -17.61 -1.17 33.04
C SER A 93 -18.80 -0.49 33.72
N PRO A 94 -20.00 -1.09 33.63
CA PRO A 94 -20.84 -1.13 34.80
C PRO A 94 -20.80 -2.57 35.29
N SER A 95 -20.06 -2.78 36.37
CA SER A 95 -20.50 -3.77 37.35
C SER A 95 -21.82 -3.24 37.93
N PRO A 96 -22.90 -4.01 37.80
CA PRO A 96 -23.77 -4.16 38.95
C PRO A 96 -23.78 -5.62 39.37
N SER A 97 -23.23 -5.80 40.56
CA SER A 97 -23.52 -6.89 41.46
C SER A 97 -25.02 -7.07 41.64
N ARG A 98 -25.43 -8.33 41.80
CA ARG A 98 -26.48 -8.86 42.72
C ARG A 98 -27.60 -9.67 42.05
N GLU A 99 -27.75 -10.87 42.64
CA GLU A 99 -29.01 -11.56 43.02
C GLU A 99 -29.96 -11.91 41.87
N GLY A 100 -30.41 -13.15 41.66
CA GLY A 100 -30.64 -14.29 42.54
C GLY A 100 -31.91 -15.00 42.02
N ALA A 101 -32.11 -16.25 42.44
CA ALA A 101 -33.31 -17.10 42.24
C ALA A 101 -33.50 -17.69 40.82
N GLU A 102 -33.36 -19.00 40.58
CA GLU A 102 -34.06 -20.18 41.15
C GLU A 102 -35.42 -20.47 40.49
N ALA A 103 -35.65 -21.78 40.26
CA ALA A 103 -36.92 -22.49 39.99
C ALA A 103 -37.50 -22.41 38.56
N SER A 104 -37.47 -23.50 37.78
CA SER A 104 -38.38 -24.67 37.80
C SER A 104 -39.74 -24.43 37.14
N ARG A 105 -39.90 -24.94 35.91
CA ARG A 105 -40.89 -25.98 35.54
C ARG A 105 -40.77 -26.34 34.06
#